data_AF-A0A1G1GM62-F1
#
_entry.id   AF-A0A1G1GM62-F1
#
_cell.length_a   1.000
_cell.length_b   1.000
_cell.length_c   1.000
_cell.angle_alpha   90.00
_cell.angle_beta   90.00
_cell.angle_gamma   90.00
#
_symmetry.space_group_name_H-M   'P 1'
#
loop_
_entity.id
_entity.type
_entity.pdbx_description
1 polymer ?
#
loop_
_entity_poly.entity_id
_entity_poly.type
_entity_poly.pdbx_seq_one_letter_code
_entity_poly.pdbx_strand_id
1 'polypeptide(L)' 'MRKQMGVKQEDIQAFTQSGISKLESRKDMKISTLVEYLHNIGMGLEIKAYPKKRKHKLDEVVLLKM' A
#
# COMPACT_ATOMS: atom_id res chain seq x y z
N MET A 1 7.47 1.09 4.58
CA MET A 1 6.27 0.46 5.17
C MET A 1 6.61 -0.73 6.05
N ARG A 2 6.80 -1.95 5.54
CA ARG A 2 7.08 -3.15 6.36
C ARG A 2 8.23 -2.96 7.37
N LYS A 3 9.38 -2.44 6.91
CA LYS A 3 10.54 -2.13 7.78
C LYS A 3 10.22 -1.12 8.90
N GLN A 4 9.30 -0.19 8.66
CA GLN A 4 8.87 0.81 9.65
C GLN A 4 7.93 0.19 10.71
N MET A 5 7.36 -0.97 10.43
CA MET A 5 6.50 -1.74 11.34
C MET A 5 7.23 -2.88 12.04
N GLY A 6 8.56 -3.01 11.86
CA GLY A 6 9.35 -4.08 12.47
C GLY A 6 9.14 -5.48 11.89
N VAL A 7 8.30 -5.63 10.85
CA VAL A 7 8.03 -6.91 10.19
C VAL A 7 9.22 -7.29 9.31
N LYS A 8 9.75 -8.51 9.41
CA LYS A 8 10.82 -9.03 8.55
C LYS A 8 10.25 -9.65 7.28
N GLN A 9 11.08 -9.84 6.25
CA GLN A 9 10.61 -10.43 4.98
C GLN A 9 10.22 -11.90 5.15
N GLU A 10 10.91 -12.58 6.05
CA GLU A 10 10.70 -13.96 6.47
C GLU A 10 9.36 -14.17 7.21
N ASP A 11 8.78 -13.10 7.75
CA ASP A 11 7.47 -13.15 8.43
C ASP A 11 6.29 -13.14 7.44
N ILE A 12 6.54 -12.87 6.15
CA ILE A 12 5.52 -12.78 5.11
C ILE A 12 5.51 -14.08 4.30
N GLN A 13 4.68 -15.04 4.72
CA GLN A 13 4.63 -16.38 4.12
C GLN A 13 3.97 -16.40 2.72
N ALA A 14 3.16 -15.39 2.39
CA ALA A 14 2.44 -15.34 1.12
C ALA A 14 3.33 -15.01 -0.10
N PHE A 15 4.54 -14.51 0.12
CA PHE A 15 5.45 -14.10 -0.96
C PHE A 15 6.87 -14.60 -0.72
N THR A 16 7.58 -14.96 -1.78
CA THR A 16 9.01 -15.25 -1.69
C THR A 16 9.78 -13.98 -1.35
N GLN A 17 10.93 -14.11 -0.66
CA GLN A 17 11.78 -12.98 -0.29
C GLN A 17 12.19 -12.12 -1.51
N SER A 18 12.48 -12.78 -2.64
CA SER A 18 12.79 -12.09 -3.91
C SER A 18 11.56 -11.43 -4.52
N GLY A 19 10.36 -12.00 -4.33
CA GLY A 19 9.08 -11.40 -4.68
C GLY A 19 8.82 -10.10 -3.92
N ILE A 20 9.04 -10.09 -2.60
CA ILE A 20 8.87 -8.91 -1.75
C ILE A 20 9.83 -7.79 -2.18
N SER A 21 11.11 -8.11 -2.40
CA SER A 21 12.12 -7.12 -2.85
C SER A 21 11.76 -6.49 -4.20
N LYS A 22 11.23 -7.27 -5.14
CA LYS A 22 10.74 -6.77 -6.43
C LYS A 22 9.47 -5.95 -6.28
N LEU A 23 8.58 -6.32 -5.35
CA LEU A 23 7.32 -5.62 -5.10
C LEU A 23 7.57 -4.26 -4.45
N GLU A 24 8.49 -4.18 -3.49
CA GLU A 24 8.90 -2.93 -2.82
C GLU A 24 9.66 -1.95 -3.74
N SER A 25 10.29 -2.42 -4.82
CA SER A 25 11.09 -1.58 -5.74
C SER A 25 10.33 -1.01 -6.94
N ARG A 26 9.10 -1.48 -7.21
CA ARG A 26 8.29 -1.00 -8.32
C ARG A 26 7.70 0.38 -8.04
N LYS A 27 7.65 1.22 -9.07
CA LYS A 27 6.98 2.53 -9.04
C LYS A 27 5.49 2.44 -9.40
N ASP A 28 5.10 1.34 -10.03
CA ASP A 28 3.75 1.02 -10.47
C ASP A 28 3.33 -0.36 -9.93
N MET A 29 2.11 -0.43 -9.38
CA MET A 29 1.57 -1.66 -8.80
C MET A 29 0.07 -1.72 -9.05
N LYS A 30 -0.44 -2.89 -9.40
CA LYS A 30 -1.88 -3.12 -9.44
C LYS A 30 -2.43 -2.98 -8.02
N ILE A 31 -3.54 -2.28 -7.86
CA ILE A 31 -4.20 -2.09 -6.55
C ILE A 31 -4.51 -3.45 -5.90
N SER A 32 -4.94 -4.44 -6.68
CA SER A 32 -5.20 -5.80 -6.17
C SER A 32 -3.99 -6.43 -5.49
N THR A 33 -2.80 -6.28 -6.07
CA THR A 33 -1.54 -6.80 -5.51
C THR A 33 -1.14 -6.05 -4.24
N LEU A 34 -1.38 -4.74 -4.18
CA LEU A 34 -1.13 -3.94 -2.99
C LEU A 34 -2.06 -4.36 -1.84
N VAL A 35 -3.35 -4.57 -2.13
CA VAL A 35 -4.34 -5.03 -1.14
C VAL A 35 -3.95 -6.40 -0.58
N GLU A 36 -3.62 -7.36 -1.44
CA GLU A 36 -3.20 -8.69 -1.01
C GLU A 36 -1.93 -8.64 -0.15
N TYR A 37 -0.96 -7.80 -0.52
CA TYR A 37 0.24 -7.60 0.28
C TYR A 37 -0.06 -6.99 1.65
N LEU A 38 -0.83 -5.90 1.70
CA LEU A 38 -1.21 -5.22 2.93
C LEU A 38 -2.01 -6.12 3.87
N HIS A 39 -2.99 -6.87 3.33
CA HIS A 39 -3.77 -7.84 4.09
C HIS A 39 -2.87 -8.89 4.75
N ASN A 40 -1.89 -9.44 4.01
CA ASN A 40 -0.95 -10.43 4.52
C ASN A 40 0.01 -9.89 5.59
N ILE A 41 0.16 -8.56 5.71
CA ILE A 41 0.92 -7.92 6.79
C ILE A 41 0.03 -7.27 7.86
N GLY A 42 -1.26 -7.59 7.86
CA GLY A 42 -2.23 -7.09 8.85
C GLY A 42 -2.55 -5.60 8.72
N MET A 43 -2.46 -5.05 7.51
CA MET A 43 -2.74 -3.65 7.21
C MET A 43 -4.00 -3.49 6.36
N GLY A 44 -4.80 -2.46 6.67
CA GLY A 44 -5.87 -1.96 5.79
C GLY A 44 -5.37 -0.95 4.76
N LEU A 45 -6.17 -0.70 3.74
CA LEU A 45 -5.87 0.25 2.67
C LEU A 45 -6.97 1.32 2.59
N GLU A 46 -6.54 2.59 2.63
CA GLU A 46 -7.41 3.73 2.33
C GLU A 46 -6.83 4.51 1.13
N ILE A 47 -7.62 4.65 0.05
CA ILE A 47 -7.26 5.46 -1.12
C ILE A 47 -8.00 6.77 -1.04
N LYS A 48 -7.25 7.88 -0.98
CA LYS A 48 -7.79 9.24 -0.97
C LYS A 48 -7.41 10.01 -2.22
N ALA A 49 -8.34 10.80 -2.74
CA ALA A 49 -8.08 11.81 -3.75
C ALA A 49 -7.98 13.20 -3.10
N TYR A 50 -7.03 13.99 -3.58
CA TYR A 50 -6.86 15.38 -3.16
C TYR A 50 -6.75 16.29 -4.39
N PRO A 51 -7.22 17.55 -4.30
CA PRO A 51 -7.10 18.50 -5.39
C PRO A 51 -5.64 18.93 -5.58
N LYS A 52 -5.10 18.78 -6.80
CA LYS A 52 -3.73 19.21 -7.15
C LYS A 52 -3.54 20.73 -7.19
N LYS A 53 -4.62 21.50 -7.30
CA LYS A 53 -4.59 22.97 -7.38
C LYS A 53 -5.40 23.56 -6.23
N ARG A 54 -4.80 24.51 -5.50
CA ARG A 54 -5.41 25.25 -4.36
C ARG A 54 -6.51 26.24 -4.78
N LYS A 55 -7.44 25.84 -5.67
CA LYS A 55 -8.53 26.74 -6.10
C LYS A 55 -9.85 26.53 -5.35
N HIS A 56 -10.03 25.39 -4.69
CA HIS A 56 -11.16 25.19 -3.79
C HIS A 56 -10.72 24.39 -2.58
N LYS A 57 -11.33 24.72 -1.44
CA LYS A 57 -11.28 24.01 -0.15
C LYS A 57 -12.03 22.67 -0.28
N LEU A 58 -11.70 21.88 -1.32
CA LEU A 58 -12.22 20.54 -1.50
C LEU A 58 -11.42 19.65 -0.56
N ASP A 59 -12.10 19.21 0.48
CA ASP A 59 -11.56 18.28 1.46
C ASP A 59 -11.18 16.95 0.78
N GLU A 60 -10.22 16.24 1.35
CA GLU A 60 -9.80 14.93 0.87
C GLU A 60 -11.03 14.01 0.68
N VAL A 61 -11.15 13.40 -0.49
CA VAL A 61 -12.25 12.45 -0.75
C VAL A 61 -11.71 11.03 -0.62
N VAL A 62 -12.30 10.24 0.27
CA VAL A 62 -12.01 8.82 0.38
C VAL A 62 -12.68 8.11 -0.81
N LEU A 63 -11.88 7.51 -1.68
CA LEU A 63 -12.35 6.75 -2.84
C LEU A 63 -12.57 5.27 -2.51
N LEU A 64 -11.76 4.72 -1.60
CA LEU A 64 -11.81 3.31 -1.20
C LEU A 64 -11.29 3.15 0.22
N LYS A 65 -11.95 2.28 1.01
CA LYS A 65 -11.52 1.88 2.35
C LYS A 65 -11.83 0.40 2.54
N MET A 66 -10.80 -0.40 2.83
CA MET A 66 -10.86 -1.85 3.01
C MET A 66 -9.86 -2.35 4.04
#